data_AF-A0A2D0PKI1-F1
#
_entry.id   AF-A0A2D0PKI1-F1
#
_cell.length_a   1.000
_cell.length_b   1.000
_cell.length_c   1.000
_cell.angle_alpha   90.00
_cell.angle_beta   90.00
_cell.angle_gamma   90.00
#
_symmetry.space_group_name_H-M   'P 1'
#
loop_
_entity.id
_entity.type
_entity.pdbx_description
1 polymer ?
#
loop_
_entity_poly.entity_id
_entity_poly.type
_entity_poly.pdbx_seq_one_letter_code
_entity_poly.pdbx_strand_id
1 'polypeptide(L)'
;MDLVTFSQQTSDILCCFFGESYLETDSCSEVDPVKIAAQLRQLGDHYDETVIQPLMRDVQKAAADQAAVAFTKSVDYLCKMWVAESPEIVPEKHLLKATMALSLYMKRNCPDLTTHIHDAVFNIVNNRLGTWIREQGGWERVSSLRE
;
A
#
# COMPACT_ATOMS: atom_id res chain seq x y z
N MET A 1 -2.57 15.45 -13.56
CA MET A 1 -1.45 14.48 -13.45
C MET A 1 -1.64 13.39 -14.48
N ASP A 2 -0.68 13.22 -15.39
CA ASP A 2 -0.70 12.10 -16.35
C ASP A 2 -0.31 10.77 -15.69
N LEU A 3 -0.54 9.65 -16.40
CA LEU A 3 -0.32 8.30 -15.88
C LEU A 3 1.16 7.99 -15.62
N VAL A 4 2.08 8.55 -16.42
CA VAL A 4 3.52 8.29 -16.30
C VAL A 4 4.04 8.94 -15.03
N THR A 5 3.66 10.20 -14.80
CA THR A 5 4.00 10.96 -13.60
C THR A 5 3.43 10.32 -12.35
N PHE A 6 2.18 9.85 -12.38
CA PHE A 6 1.56 9.16 -11.24
C PHE A 6 2.26 7.84 -10.90
N SER A 7 2.60 7.06 -11.92
CA SER A 7 3.29 5.78 -11.78
C SER A 7 4.68 5.96 -11.16
N GLN A 8 5.46 6.93 -11.67
CA GLN A 8 6.78 7.26 -11.10
C GLN A 8 6.67 7.71 -9.65
N GLN A 9 5.77 8.66 -9.37
CA GLN A 9 5.53 9.16 -8.01
C GLN A 9 5.15 8.03 -7.05
N THR A 10 4.29 7.11 -7.49
CA THR A 10 3.92 5.93 -6.71
C THR A 10 5.12 5.04 -6.43
N SER A 11 6.00 4.82 -7.41
CA SER A 11 7.24 4.06 -7.20
C SER A 11 8.13 4.71 -6.14
N ASP A 12 8.35 6.01 -6.23
CA ASP A 12 9.24 6.73 -5.29
C ASP A 12 8.69 6.68 -3.85
N ILE A 13 7.37 6.82 -3.71
CA ILE A 13 6.67 6.67 -2.42
C ILE A 13 6.82 5.26 -1.86
N LEU A 14 6.69 4.22 -2.69
CA LEU A 14 6.83 2.84 -2.24
C LEU A 14 8.27 2.49 -1.84
N CYS A 15 9.27 2.95 -2.60
CA CYS A 15 10.67 2.83 -2.20
C CYS A 15 10.88 3.48 -0.82
N CYS A 16 10.39 4.71 -0.62
CA CYS A 16 10.42 5.36 0.69
C CYS A 16 9.69 4.52 1.74
N PHE A 17 8.47 4.04 1.48
CA PHE A 17 7.67 3.24 2.40
C PHE A 17 8.42 2.00 2.91
N PHE A 18 9.01 1.24 1.99
CA PHE A 18 9.80 0.05 2.28
C PHE A 18 11.20 0.35 2.83
N GLY A 19 11.67 1.60 2.72
CA GLY A 19 13.00 2.00 3.21
C GLY A 19 14.11 1.64 2.22
N GLU A 20 13.76 1.53 0.95
CA GLU A 20 14.68 1.30 -0.16
C GLU A 20 15.20 2.64 -0.69
N SER A 21 16.37 2.62 -1.33
CA SER A 21 16.90 3.81 -2.01
C SER A 21 16.03 4.15 -3.22
N TYR A 22 15.55 5.38 -3.31
CA TYR A 22 14.93 5.92 -4.54
C TYR A 22 15.90 6.89 -5.22
N LEU A 23 15.79 7.01 -6.54
CA LEU A 23 16.52 8.03 -7.28
C LEU A 23 15.76 9.34 -7.13
N GLU A 24 16.28 10.23 -6.29
CA GLU A 24 15.82 11.61 -6.24
C GLU A 24 16.11 12.23 -7.60
N THR A 25 15.07 12.32 -8.44
CA THR A 25 15.19 12.95 -9.75
C THR A 25 15.06 14.45 -9.54
N ASP A 26 15.86 15.26 -10.25
CA ASP A 26 15.77 16.75 -10.30
C ASP A 26 14.41 17.29 -10.80
N SER A 27 13.43 16.39 -10.98
CA SER A 27 12.03 16.71 -11.15
C SER A 27 11.55 17.49 -9.94
N CYS A 28 11.15 18.74 -10.18
CA CYS A 28 10.49 19.63 -9.23
C CYS A 28 9.08 19.09 -8.87
N SER A 29 9.03 17.89 -8.28
CA SER A 29 7.84 17.30 -7.70
C SER A 29 7.52 18.10 -6.44
N GLU A 30 6.39 18.80 -6.43
CA GLU A 30 5.88 19.46 -5.22
C GLU A 30 5.59 18.45 -4.09
N VAL A 31 5.46 17.16 -4.43
CA VAL A 31 5.16 16.09 -3.50
C VAL A 31 6.45 15.48 -2.94
N ASP A 32 6.56 15.50 -1.62
CA ASP A 32 7.62 14.86 -0.83
C ASP A 32 7.30 13.36 -0.60
N PRO A 33 7.99 12.42 -1.29
CA PRO A 33 7.70 10.99 -1.17
C PRO A 33 7.96 10.43 0.23
N VAL A 34 8.93 11.00 0.96
CA VAL A 34 9.29 10.59 2.33
C VAL A 34 8.14 10.92 3.28
N LYS A 35 7.58 12.14 3.16
CA LYS A 35 6.42 12.57 3.93
C LYS A 35 5.20 11.72 3.64
N ILE A 36 4.88 11.45 2.37
CA ILE A 36 3.74 10.60 2.00
C ILE A 36 3.92 9.19 2.55
N ALA A 37 5.10 8.59 2.37
CA ALA A 37 5.41 7.27 2.90
C ALA A 37 5.23 7.20 4.43
N ALA A 38 5.63 8.23 5.17
CA ALA A 38 5.42 8.28 6.61
C ALA A 38 3.93 8.29 6.99
N GLN A 39 3.10 9.03 6.26
CA GLN A 39 1.65 9.05 6.46
C GLN A 39 0.99 7.71 6.11
N LEU A 40 1.42 7.06 5.02
CA LEU A 40 0.94 5.73 4.66
C LEU A 40 1.32 4.66 5.69
N ARG A 41 2.50 4.78 6.31
CA ARG A 41 2.85 3.92 7.45
C ARG A 41 1.90 4.14 8.62
N GLN A 42 1.56 5.39 8.97
CA GLN A 42 0.59 5.66 10.03
C GLN A 42 -0.79 5.08 9.72
N LEU A 43 -1.25 5.21 8.46
CA LEU A 43 -2.50 4.60 8.00
C LEU A 43 -2.49 3.08 8.15
N GLY A 44 -1.38 2.44 7.76
CA GLY A 44 -1.19 0.99 7.86
C GLY A 44 -0.86 0.48 9.26
N ASP A 45 -0.52 1.35 10.22
CA ASP A 45 -0.15 0.94 11.60
C ASP A 45 -1.39 0.76 12.49
N HIS A 46 -2.55 1.26 12.06
CA HIS A 46 -3.79 1.17 12.81
C HIS A 46 -4.54 -0.14 12.51
N TYR A 47 -4.06 -1.25 13.08
CA TYR A 47 -4.69 -2.57 12.89
C TYR A 47 -4.59 -3.48 14.12
N ASP A 48 -5.48 -4.48 14.15
CA ASP A 48 -5.44 -5.60 15.09
C ASP A 48 -4.56 -6.73 14.52
N GLU A 49 -3.42 -7.00 15.18
CA GLU A 49 -2.52 -8.09 14.80
C GLU A 49 -3.20 -9.47 14.80
N THR A 50 -4.22 -9.68 15.64
CA THR A 50 -4.96 -10.95 15.70
C THR A 50 -5.75 -11.23 14.44
N VAL A 51 -6.12 -10.18 13.70
CA VAL A 51 -6.79 -10.24 12.41
C VAL A 51 -5.79 -10.38 11.26
N ILE A 52 -4.67 -9.65 11.31
CA ILE A 52 -3.67 -9.64 10.23
C ILE A 52 -2.80 -10.91 10.23
N GLN A 53 -2.37 -11.38 11.40
CA GLN A 53 -1.42 -12.49 11.51
C GLN A 53 -1.91 -13.76 10.77
N PRO A 54 -3.18 -14.22 10.91
CA PRO A 54 -3.68 -15.37 10.16
C PRO A 54 -3.59 -15.20 8.64
N LEU A 55 -3.90 -14.01 8.12
CA LEU A 55 -3.86 -13.70 6.68
C LEU A 55 -2.45 -13.75 6.10
N MET A 56 -1.45 -13.45 6.93
CA MET A 56 -0.05 -13.41 6.53
C MET A 56 0.66 -14.76 6.67
N ARG A 57 0.09 -15.73 7.40
CA ARG A 57 0.64 -17.09 7.49
C ARG A 57 0.74 -17.75 6.12
N ASP A 58 -0.25 -17.54 5.26
CA ASP A 58 -0.26 -18.12 3.92
C ASP A 58 0.78 -17.47 3.02
N VAL A 59 1.00 -16.16 3.18
CA VAL A 59 2.07 -15.43 2.48
C VAL A 59 3.45 -15.89 2.93
N GLN A 60 3.63 -16.11 4.23
CA GLN A 60 4.88 -16.60 4.83
C GLN A 60 5.24 -18.03 4.42
N LYS A 61 4.21 -18.87 4.20
CA LYS A 61 4.39 -20.27 3.77
C LYS A 61 4.46 -20.43 2.26
N ALA A 62 4.07 -19.40 1.51
CA ALA A 62 4.15 -19.42 0.07
C ALA A 62 5.60 -19.49 -0.38
N ALA A 63 5.84 -20.20 -1.48
CA ALA A 63 7.08 -20.02 -2.22
C ALA A 63 7.18 -18.56 -2.69
N ALA A 64 8.40 -18.05 -2.87
CA ALA A 64 8.64 -16.65 -3.18
C ALA A 64 7.87 -16.15 -4.43
N ASP A 65 7.70 -17.01 -5.43
CA ASP A 65 6.93 -16.77 -6.65
C ASP A 65 5.41 -16.69 -6.43
N GLN A 66 4.93 -17.22 -5.31
CA GLN A 66 3.51 -17.20 -4.91
C GLN A 66 3.20 -16.17 -3.83
N ALA A 67 4.22 -15.58 -3.19
CA ALA A 67 4.05 -14.59 -2.13
C ALA A 67 3.22 -13.37 -2.58
N ALA A 68 3.46 -12.85 -3.79
CA ALA A 68 2.70 -11.75 -4.38
C ALA A 68 1.20 -12.08 -4.55
N VAL A 69 0.89 -13.30 -4.98
CA VAL A 69 -0.49 -13.77 -5.19
C VAL A 69 -1.19 -13.96 -3.85
N ALA A 70 -0.53 -14.62 -2.89
CA ALA A 70 -1.05 -14.80 -1.54
C ALA A 70 -1.31 -13.44 -0.87
N PHE A 71 -0.36 -12.51 -0.98
CA PHE A 71 -0.46 -11.16 -0.46
C PHE A 71 -1.69 -10.43 -1.02
N THR A 72 -1.86 -10.44 -2.35
CA THR A 72 -3.00 -9.78 -3.02
C THR A 72 -4.34 -10.36 -2.55
N LYS A 73 -4.43 -11.68 -2.40
CA LYS A 73 -5.64 -12.35 -1.87
C LYS A 73 -5.94 -11.93 -0.43
N SER A 74 -4.91 -11.82 0.41
CA SER A 74 -5.05 -11.36 1.79
C SER A 74 -5.49 -9.90 1.88
N VAL A 75 -4.98 -9.03 1.00
CA VAL A 75 -5.46 -7.64 0.86
C VAL A 75 -6.94 -7.63 0.48
N ASP A 76 -7.35 -8.42 -0.51
CA ASP A 76 -8.75 -8.47 -0.94
C ASP A 76 -9.69 -8.97 0.16
N TYR A 77 -9.27 -9.98 0.91
CA TYR A 77 -10.03 -10.50 2.05
C TYR A 77 -10.22 -9.42 3.11
N LEU A 78 -9.13 -8.78 3.54
CA LEU A 78 -9.16 -7.75 4.58
C LEU A 78 -10.00 -6.54 4.14
N CYS A 79 -9.83 -6.09 2.90
CA CYS A 79 -10.63 -5.01 2.32
C CYS A 79 -12.13 -5.34 2.36
N LYS A 80 -12.54 -6.55 1.97
CA LYS A 80 -13.96 -6.95 1.98
C LYS A 80 -14.52 -6.98 3.39
N MET A 81 -13.73 -7.45 4.36
CA MET A 81 -14.13 -7.47 5.77
C MET A 81 -14.37 -6.05 6.29
N TRP A 82 -13.41 -5.13 6.08
CA TRP A 82 -13.58 -3.75 6.53
C TRP A 82 -14.68 -2.97 5.80
N VAL A 83 -14.90 -3.24 4.51
CA VAL A 83 -16.07 -2.70 3.78
C VAL A 83 -17.39 -3.17 4.41
N ALA A 84 -17.46 -4.41 4.89
CA ALA A 84 -18.65 -4.93 5.55
C ALA A 84 -18.87 -4.34 6.95
N GLU A 85 -17.78 -4.03 7.67
CA GLU A 85 -17.82 -3.43 9.02
C GLU A 85 -18.13 -1.92 9.00
N SER A 86 -17.70 -1.21 7.96
CA SER A 86 -17.85 0.24 7.81
C SER A 86 -18.27 0.60 6.37
N PRO A 87 -19.53 0.30 5.98
CA PRO A 87 -20.03 0.48 4.62
C PRO A 87 -20.17 1.95 4.19
N GLU A 88 -20.14 2.89 5.13
CA GLU A 88 -20.13 4.34 4.88
C GLU A 88 -18.80 4.85 4.31
N ILE A 89 -17.72 4.08 4.48
CA ILE A 89 -16.40 4.40 3.93
C ILE A 89 -16.28 3.79 2.53
N VAL A 90 -15.79 4.59 1.58
CA VAL A 90 -15.61 4.14 0.20
C VAL A 90 -14.62 2.97 0.10
N PRO A 91 -14.87 1.96 -0.76
CA PRO A 91 -14.04 0.76 -0.85
C PRO A 91 -12.55 1.04 -1.15
N GLU A 92 -12.23 2.10 -1.88
CA GLU A 92 -10.86 2.47 -2.22
C GLU A 92 -10.03 2.88 -1.00
N LYS A 93 -10.66 3.54 -0.01
CA LYS A 93 -10.00 3.89 1.25
C LYS A 93 -9.69 2.63 2.06
N HIS A 94 -10.63 1.68 2.12
CA HIS A 94 -10.42 0.37 2.72
C HIS A 94 -9.33 -0.44 2.02
N LEU A 95 -9.32 -0.44 0.69
CA LEU A 95 -8.30 -1.13 -0.10
C LEU A 95 -6.91 -0.54 0.13
N LEU A 96 -6.78 0.80 0.16
CA LEU A 96 -5.52 1.47 0.48
C LEU A 96 -5.06 1.09 1.89
N LYS A 97 -5.92 1.22 2.90
CA LYS A 97 -5.60 0.86 4.29
C LYS A 97 -5.15 -0.60 4.39
N ALA A 98 -5.88 -1.53 3.74
CA ALA A 98 -5.58 -2.96 3.83
C ALA A 98 -4.23 -3.27 3.18
N THR A 99 -3.95 -2.64 2.03
CA THR A 99 -2.67 -2.76 1.34
C THR A 99 -1.52 -2.26 2.24
N MET A 100 -1.66 -1.08 2.85
CA MET A 100 -0.61 -0.51 3.69
C MET A 100 -0.39 -1.31 4.98
N ALA A 101 -1.48 -1.78 5.61
CA ALA A 101 -1.39 -2.54 6.85
C ALA A 101 -0.67 -3.89 6.67
N LEU A 102 -1.05 -4.65 5.63
CA LEU A 102 -0.38 -5.91 5.33
C LEU A 102 1.06 -5.70 4.86
N SER A 103 1.33 -4.64 4.07
CA SER A 103 2.70 -4.30 3.65
C SER A 103 3.59 -3.95 4.84
N LEU A 104 3.08 -3.19 5.81
CA LEU A 104 3.81 -2.82 7.01
C LEU A 104 4.07 -4.02 7.93
N TYR A 105 3.08 -4.90 8.08
CA TYR A 105 3.25 -6.16 8.81
C TYR A 105 4.34 -7.03 8.15
N MET A 106 4.30 -7.19 6.82
CA MET A 106 5.29 -7.96 6.08
C MET A 106 6.70 -7.38 6.21
N LYS A 107 6.84 -6.06 6.08
CA LYS A 107 8.12 -5.38 6.28
C LYS A 107 8.72 -5.66 7.66
N ARG A 108 7.90 -5.69 8.72
CA ARG A 108 8.34 -5.91 10.10
C ARG A 108 8.67 -7.36 10.41
N ASN A 109 7.88 -8.30 9.91
CA ASN A 109 7.93 -9.71 10.32
C ASN A 109 8.60 -10.62 9.29
N CYS A 110 8.67 -10.21 8.03
CA CYS A 110 9.16 -10.99 6.90
C CYS A 110 9.93 -10.10 5.90
N PRO A 111 11.00 -9.42 6.34
CA PRO A 111 11.74 -8.48 5.50
C PRO A 111 12.20 -9.12 4.18
N ASP A 112 12.59 -10.39 4.20
CA ASP A 112 13.04 -11.15 3.02
C ASP A 112 11.97 -11.31 1.92
N LEU A 113 10.69 -11.24 2.28
CA LEU A 113 9.57 -11.32 1.33
C LEU A 113 9.10 -9.94 0.83
N THR A 114 9.66 -8.85 1.36
CA THR A 114 9.23 -7.48 1.05
C THR A 114 9.45 -7.15 -0.42
N THR A 115 10.59 -7.56 -0.98
CA THR A 115 10.90 -7.39 -2.40
C THR A 115 9.95 -8.16 -3.31
N HIS A 116 9.46 -9.31 -2.86
CA HIS A 116 8.50 -10.14 -3.60
C HIS A 116 7.08 -9.57 -3.61
N ILE A 117 6.71 -8.76 -2.62
CA ILE A 117 5.38 -8.12 -2.58
C ILE A 117 5.38 -6.68 -3.11
N HIS A 118 6.55 -6.07 -3.29
CA HIS A 118 6.68 -4.69 -3.79
C HIS A 118 5.86 -4.49 -5.08
N ASP A 119 6.05 -5.36 -6.07
CA ASP A 119 5.34 -5.28 -7.35
C ASP A 119 3.84 -5.52 -7.18
N ALA A 120 3.43 -6.36 -6.23
CA ALA A 120 2.01 -6.56 -5.94
C ALA A 120 1.38 -5.28 -5.38
N VAL A 121 2.06 -4.61 -4.44
CA VAL A 121 1.62 -3.32 -3.87
C VAL A 121 1.56 -2.25 -4.95
N PHE A 122 2.60 -2.13 -5.76
CA PHE A 122 2.65 -1.20 -6.89
C PHE A 122 1.50 -1.43 -7.87
N ASN A 123 1.20 -2.69 -8.21
CA ASN A 123 0.12 -3.05 -9.12
C ASN A 123 -1.27 -2.78 -8.51
N ILE A 124 -1.48 -3.08 -7.23
CA ILE A 124 -2.75 -2.75 -6.55
C ILE A 124 -2.97 -1.23 -6.61
N VAL A 125 -1.95 -0.46 -6.27
CA VAL A 125 -2.05 1.00 -6.23
C VAL A 125 -2.28 1.59 -7.62
N ASN A 126 -1.47 1.23 -8.62
CA ASN A 126 -1.61 1.81 -9.95
C ASN A 126 -2.89 1.36 -10.67
N ASN A 127 -3.24 0.08 -10.60
CA ASN A 127 -4.32 -0.47 -11.41
C ASN A 127 -5.69 -0.35 -10.74
N ARG A 128 -5.75 -0.33 -9.41
CA ARG A 128 -7.03 -0.34 -8.66
C ARG A 128 -7.29 0.96 -7.93
N LEU A 129 -6.26 1.66 -7.46
CA LEU A 129 -6.40 2.93 -6.72
C LEU A 129 -6.03 4.15 -7.57
N GLY A 130 -5.33 3.99 -8.69
CA GLY A 130 -4.73 5.10 -9.43
C GLY A 130 -5.74 6.12 -9.97
N THR A 131 -6.93 5.68 -10.39
CA THR A 131 -8.01 6.62 -10.78
C THR A 131 -8.54 7.38 -9.56
N TRP A 132 -8.90 6.66 -8.51
CA TRP A 132 -9.43 7.26 -7.27
C TRP A 132 -8.44 8.26 -6.65
N ILE A 133 -7.16 7.91 -6.54
CA ILE A 133 -6.13 8.81 -5.98
C ILE A 133 -6.04 10.10 -6.79
N ARG A 134 -6.08 10.03 -8.12
CA ARG A 134 -6.05 11.22 -8.99
C ARG A 134 -7.31 12.07 -8.83
N GLU A 135 -8.48 11.45 -8.70
CA GLU A 135 -9.75 12.15 -8.44
C GLU A 135 -9.78 12.83 -7.08
N GLN A 136 -9.11 12.26 -6.06
CA GLN A 136 -8.93 12.90 -4.75
C GLN A 136 -7.94 14.09 -4.78
N GLY A 137 -7.28 14.35 -5.90
CA GLY A 137 -6.28 15.41 -6.03
C GLY A 137 -4.83 14.95 -5.78
N GLY A 138 -4.57 13.65 -5.86
CA GLY A 138 -3.24 13.06 -5.76
C GLY A 138 -2.86 12.57 -4.36
N TRP A 139 -1.62 12.10 -4.24
CA TRP A 139 -1.12 11.47 -3.02
C TRP A 139 -1.17 12.35 -1.78
N GLU A 140 -0.87 13.65 -1.89
CA GLU A 140 -0.91 14.58 -0.74
C GLU A 140 -2.29 14.67 -0.09
N ARG A 141 -3.35 14.60 -0.90
CA ARG A 141 -4.72 14.62 -0.40
C ARG A 141 -5.06 13.29 0.25
N VAL A 142 -4.79 12.19 -0.44
CA VAL A 142 -5.10 10.83 0.01
C VAL A 142 -4.38 10.47 1.31
N SER A 143 -3.08 10.76 1.42
CA SER A 143 -2.28 10.43 2.61
C SER A 143 -2.67 11.24 3.85
N SER A 144 -3.36 12.37 3.65
CA SER A 144 -3.86 13.22 4.73
C SER A 144 -5.27 12.84 5.20
N LEU A 145 -5.97 11.95 4.49
CA LEU A 145 -7.31 11.49 4.87
C LEU A 145 -7.24 10.76 6.21
N ARG A 146 -7.91 11.33 7.22
CA ARG A 146 -8.14 10.64 8.49
C ARG A 146 -9.32 9.68 8.33
N GLU A 147 -9.34 8.62 9.13
CA GLU A 147 -10.47 7.68 9.19
C GLU A 147 -11.78 8.38 9.53
#